data_AF-A0A9P8Y434-F1
#
_entry.id   AF-A0A9P8Y434-F1
#
_cell.length_a   1.000
_cell.length_b   1.000
_cell.length_c   1.000
_cell.angle_alpha   90.00
_cell.angle_beta   90.00
_cell.angle_gamma   90.00
#
_symmetry.space_group_name_H-M   'P 1'
#
loop_
_entity.id
_entity.type
_entity.pdbx_description
1 polymer ?
#
loop_
_entity_poly.entity_id
_entity_poly.type
_entity_poly.pdbx_seq_one_letter_code
_entity_poly.pdbx_strand_id
1 'polypeptide(L)'
;MAWHDLINALSVPYKVPGEGFWGPKTVTLNFCEEDYVVTHYVAELCNTVTNFLFIVLGVRGLRMCLRNQHAPIFVIAFLGYMTVGLASTFFHASLKYWMQLADELSMIYTTFFMLYATFAYDRSPIFRFLLSIGLAATAWYITARYYETKDPQFHQDAYAVLTATVVFSNMWIMEYRVRPQLETRERIATGRADTPSSNATMTQMWKMVATGLTTFLGAWGIWNLDNIYCSTITSWRRSMQLPWAVVLEGHAWWHLGTGIGAYYYIVWRIWIHRCLAGEEDKFQLLLREVETQAIAAQQQISLVKTQQASKQREMRMAQLTRAELSSLPKDVDVYEGVGKMFVALPMSEMDGKLASQIKDAEGEVEGLGKRLNYLEISQKNSQEQIMRMLGGASAS
;
A
#
# COMPACT_ATOMS: atom_id res chain seq x y z
N MET A 1 -13.26 -26.70 23.15
CA MET A 1 -12.90 -25.33 23.56
C MET A 1 -13.90 -24.42 22.88
N ALA A 2 -14.78 -23.76 23.62
CA ALA A 2 -15.80 -22.90 23.02
C ALA A 2 -15.13 -21.65 22.43
N TRP A 3 -15.71 -21.06 21.38
CA TRP A 3 -15.14 -19.88 20.71
C TRP A 3 -14.89 -18.70 21.67
N HIS A 4 -15.74 -18.57 22.69
CA HIS A 4 -15.59 -17.59 23.77
C HIS A 4 -14.32 -17.81 24.62
N ASP A 5 -13.96 -19.05 24.92
CA ASP A 5 -12.77 -19.37 25.70
C ASP A 5 -11.50 -18.99 24.94
N LEU A 6 -11.51 -19.19 23.61
CA LEU A 6 -10.38 -18.84 22.74
C LEU A 6 -10.20 -17.32 22.63
N ILE A 7 -11.30 -16.57 22.45
CA ILE A 7 -11.26 -15.10 22.39
C ILE A 7 -10.70 -14.53 23.70
N ASN A 8 -11.22 -15.00 24.84
CA ASN A 8 -10.74 -14.56 26.15
C ASN A 8 -9.28 -14.94 26.40
N ALA A 9 -8.83 -16.13 25.99
CA ALA A 9 -7.44 -16.56 26.13
C ALA A 9 -6.45 -15.73 25.29
N LEU A 10 -6.92 -15.10 24.21
CA LEU A 10 -6.11 -14.27 23.32
C LEU A 10 -6.31 -12.76 23.58
N SER A 11 -7.13 -12.40 24.57
CA SER A 11 -7.45 -11.01 24.89
C SER A 11 -6.45 -10.42 25.90
N VAL A 12 -5.97 -9.22 25.61
CA VAL A 12 -5.11 -8.42 26.50
C VAL A 12 -5.87 -7.18 26.97
N PRO A 13 -6.00 -6.95 28.28
CA PRO A 13 -6.77 -5.84 28.79
C PRO A 13 -6.13 -4.49 28.47
N TYR A 14 -6.96 -3.48 28.17
CA TYR A 14 -6.49 -2.10 28.06
C TYR A 14 -5.88 -1.62 29.38
N LYS A 15 -4.70 -1.01 29.30
CA LYS A 15 -4.10 -0.34 30.46
C LYS A 15 -4.85 0.96 30.77
N VAL A 16 -4.63 1.47 31.97
CA VAL A 16 -5.10 2.81 32.33
C VAL A 16 -4.21 3.83 31.60
N PRO A 17 -4.78 4.86 30.96
CA PRO A 17 -4.00 5.95 30.36
C PRO A 17 -3.08 6.58 31.41
N GLY A 18 -1.84 6.84 31.04
CA GLY A 18 -0.81 7.35 31.95
C GLY A 18 0.12 8.35 31.27
N GLU A 19 1.10 8.86 32.03
CA GLU A 19 2.13 9.74 31.45
C GLU A 19 2.99 8.98 30.43
N GLY A 20 3.06 9.54 29.23
CA GLY A 20 3.83 8.98 28.14
C GLY A 20 5.21 9.61 27.97
N PHE A 21 6.04 8.96 27.16
CA PHE A 21 7.43 9.33 26.91
C PHE A 21 7.62 10.79 26.46
N TRP A 22 6.72 11.31 25.64
CA TRP A 22 6.84 12.65 25.05
C TRP A 22 6.43 13.79 26.00
N GLY A 23 5.96 13.48 27.23
CA GLY A 23 5.46 14.47 28.18
C GLY A 23 4.08 15.03 27.82
N PRO A 24 3.63 16.13 28.46
CA PRO A 24 2.26 16.62 28.36
C PRO A 24 1.83 16.99 26.95
N LYS A 25 0.60 16.65 26.57
CA LYS A 25 0.04 17.01 25.25
C LYS A 25 -0.08 18.53 25.08
N THR A 26 0.25 19.01 23.89
CA THR A 26 0.13 20.44 23.53
C THR A 26 -0.78 20.67 22.32
N VAL A 27 -1.22 19.59 21.67
CA VAL A 27 -2.20 19.56 20.58
C VAL A 27 -3.50 20.27 20.94
N THR A 28 -4.21 20.81 19.94
CA THR A 28 -5.51 21.49 20.14
C THR A 28 -6.69 20.52 20.13
N LEU A 29 -6.51 19.31 19.61
CA LEU A 29 -7.52 18.25 19.54
C LEU A 29 -6.89 16.88 19.88
N ASN A 30 -7.66 15.99 20.50
CA ASN A 30 -7.24 14.61 20.77
C ASN A 30 -8.28 13.67 20.18
N PHE A 31 -7.85 12.58 19.56
CA PHE A 31 -8.78 11.63 18.96
C PHE A 31 -9.29 10.63 19.99
N CYS A 32 -10.14 9.71 19.53
CA CYS A 32 -10.78 8.76 20.42
C CYS A 32 -9.83 7.65 20.90
N GLU A 33 -8.74 7.35 20.18
CA GLU A 33 -7.73 6.39 20.64
C GLU A 33 -7.18 6.80 22.01
N GLU A 34 -7.20 5.88 22.98
CA GLU A 34 -6.78 6.22 24.35
C GLU A 34 -5.25 6.32 24.43
N ASP A 35 -4.75 7.47 24.88
CA ASP A 35 -3.31 7.77 24.94
C ASP A 35 -2.51 6.75 25.78
N TYR A 36 -1.41 6.24 25.21
CA TYR A 36 -0.39 5.41 25.85
C TYR A 36 -0.88 4.08 26.48
N VAL A 37 -2.09 3.62 26.13
CA VAL A 37 -2.67 2.39 26.70
C VAL A 37 -1.98 1.12 26.22
N VAL A 38 -1.37 1.14 25.02
CA VAL A 38 -0.65 -0.02 24.47
C VAL A 38 0.84 0.05 24.82
N THR A 39 1.46 1.22 24.66
CA THR A 39 2.90 1.43 24.86
C THR A 39 3.17 2.80 25.46
N HIS A 40 4.25 2.92 26.25
CA HIS A 40 4.69 4.19 26.84
C HIS A 40 5.29 5.17 25.80
N TYR A 41 5.74 4.68 24.65
CA TYR A 41 6.49 5.49 23.66
C TYR A 41 5.62 6.16 22.58
N VAL A 42 4.43 5.62 22.33
CA VAL A 42 3.52 6.05 21.25
C VAL A 42 2.16 6.32 21.88
N ALA A 43 1.66 7.55 21.74
CA ALA A 43 0.40 7.95 22.35
C ALA A 43 -0.78 7.20 21.74
N GLU A 44 -1.00 7.31 20.44
CA GLU A 44 -2.08 6.64 19.73
C GLU A 44 -1.48 5.62 18.75
N LEU A 45 -1.37 4.35 19.17
CA LEU A 45 -0.61 3.34 18.42
C LEU A 45 -1.26 2.98 17.08
N CYS A 46 -2.56 2.78 17.05
CA CYS A 46 -3.29 2.39 15.85
C CYS A 46 -3.29 3.52 14.83
N ASN A 47 -3.55 4.75 15.29
CA ASN A 47 -3.45 5.96 14.48
C ASN A 47 -2.01 6.16 13.94
N THR A 48 -0.99 5.90 14.75
CA THR A 48 0.42 5.99 14.32
C THR A 48 0.77 4.94 13.26
N VAL A 49 0.44 3.67 13.49
CA VAL A 49 0.88 2.55 12.62
C VAL A 49 0.16 2.56 11.27
N THR A 50 -1.12 2.94 11.25
CA THR A 50 -1.91 2.99 10.01
C THR A 50 -1.35 3.98 8.98
N ASN A 51 -0.61 5.00 9.42
CA ASN A 51 0.07 5.94 8.54
C ASN A 51 1.23 5.33 7.74
N PHE A 52 1.74 4.15 8.11
CA PHE A 52 2.77 3.45 7.33
C PHE A 52 2.31 3.11 5.90
N LEU A 53 0.99 2.98 5.70
CA LEU A 53 0.40 2.81 4.38
C LEU A 53 0.81 3.93 3.41
N PHE A 54 0.81 5.19 3.85
CA PHE A 54 1.21 6.33 3.03
C PHE A 54 2.67 6.22 2.58
N ILE A 55 3.53 5.68 3.43
CA ILE A 55 4.95 5.48 3.09
C ILE A 55 5.08 4.40 2.03
N VAL A 56 4.41 3.26 2.22
CA VAL A 56 4.47 2.13 1.29
C VAL A 56 3.90 2.50 -0.09
N LEU A 57 2.70 3.07 -0.12
CA LEU A 57 2.05 3.49 -1.36
C LEU A 57 2.78 4.67 -2.02
N GLY A 58 3.27 5.61 -1.23
CA GLY A 58 4.04 6.76 -1.71
C GLY A 58 5.36 6.33 -2.37
N VAL A 59 6.11 5.41 -1.75
CA VAL A 59 7.34 4.85 -2.37
C VAL A 59 7.01 4.10 -3.66
N ARG A 60 5.91 3.34 -3.69
CA ARG A 60 5.47 2.64 -4.90
C ARG A 60 5.14 3.64 -6.03
N GLY A 61 4.36 4.68 -5.72
CA GLY A 61 3.99 5.74 -6.65
C GLY A 61 5.20 6.54 -7.14
N LEU A 62 6.11 6.89 -6.24
CA LEU A 62 7.36 7.59 -6.57
C LEU A 62 8.24 6.78 -7.53
N ARG A 63 8.44 5.48 -7.23
CA ARG A 63 9.19 4.57 -8.13
C ARG A 63 8.53 4.46 -9.49
N MET A 64 7.19 4.41 -9.54
CA MET A 64 6.43 4.41 -10.79
C MET A 64 6.67 5.71 -11.58
N CYS A 65 6.60 6.87 -10.93
CA CYS A 65 6.86 8.16 -11.57
C CYS A 65 8.28 8.26 -12.16
N LEU A 66 9.29 7.82 -11.40
CA LEU A 66 10.69 7.88 -11.84
C LEU A 66 10.97 6.88 -12.97
N ARG A 67 10.51 5.63 -12.85
CA ARG A 67 10.72 4.60 -13.87
C ARG A 67 10.05 4.94 -15.20
N ASN A 68 8.85 5.51 -15.14
CA ASN A 68 8.05 5.83 -16.32
C ASN A 68 8.17 7.29 -16.77
N GLN A 69 9.15 8.02 -16.23
CA GLN A 69 9.45 9.42 -16.58
C GLN A 69 8.20 10.30 -16.60
N HIS A 70 7.31 10.14 -15.61
CA HIS A 70 6.14 10.99 -15.48
C HIS A 70 6.56 12.43 -15.16
N ALA A 71 5.67 13.38 -15.47
CA ALA A 71 5.94 14.79 -15.24
C ALA A 71 6.42 15.05 -13.79
N PRO A 72 7.46 15.89 -13.57
CA PRO A 72 8.06 16.09 -12.25
C PRO A 72 7.08 16.51 -11.14
N ILE A 73 5.97 17.15 -11.49
CA ILE A 73 4.91 17.50 -10.55
C ILE A 73 4.33 16.29 -9.82
N PHE A 74 4.29 15.11 -10.45
CA PHE A 74 3.81 13.88 -9.83
C PHE A 74 4.81 13.26 -8.86
N VAL A 75 6.12 13.46 -9.11
CA VAL A 75 7.16 13.13 -8.12
C VAL A 75 6.95 13.99 -6.87
N ILE A 76 6.74 15.29 -7.04
CA ILE A 76 6.46 16.21 -5.93
C ILE A 76 5.16 15.82 -5.21
N ALA A 77 4.11 15.44 -5.94
CA ALA A 77 2.85 14.99 -5.33
C ALA A 77 3.03 13.75 -4.45
N PHE A 78 3.79 12.74 -4.89
CA PHE A 78 4.06 11.56 -4.07
C PHE A 78 4.99 11.85 -2.88
N LEU A 79 5.93 12.79 -3.01
CA LEU A 79 6.72 13.28 -1.88
C LEU A 79 5.86 14.03 -0.86
N GLY A 80 4.91 14.85 -1.31
CA GLY A 80 3.90 15.49 -0.46
C GLY A 80 3.04 14.46 0.26
N TYR A 81 2.51 13.47 -0.46
CA TYR A 81 1.74 12.35 0.09
C TYR A 81 2.50 11.56 1.17
N MET A 82 3.80 11.28 0.96
CA MET A 82 4.64 10.64 1.98
C MET A 82 4.88 11.56 3.19
N THR A 83 5.03 12.87 2.94
CA THR A 83 5.18 13.87 4.01
C THR A 83 3.97 13.89 4.92
N VAL A 84 2.75 13.82 4.37
CA VAL A 84 1.50 13.69 5.15
C VAL A 84 1.57 12.48 6.07
N GLY A 85 1.88 11.30 5.52
CA GLY A 85 1.99 10.08 6.32
C GLY A 85 3.05 10.16 7.43
N LEU A 86 4.23 10.72 7.14
CA LEU A 86 5.29 10.89 8.14
C LEU A 86 4.88 11.87 9.23
N ALA A 87 4.32 13.01 8.85
CA ALA A 87 3.90 14.04 9.80
C ALA A 87 2.77 13.52 10.71
N SER A 88 1.77 12.85 10.13
CA SER A 88 0.70 12.18 10.88
C SER A 88 1.25 11.10 11.82
N THR A 89 2.22 10.29 11.37
CA THR A 89 2.90 9.30 12.24
C THR A 89 3.50 9.97 13.48
N PHE A 90 4.26 11.05 13.31
CA PHE A 90 4.89 11.73 14.44
C PHE A 90 3.90 12.52 15.29
N PHE A 91 2.82 13.03 14.70
CA PHE A 91 1.75 13.67 15.41
C PHE A 91 1.05 12.69 16.36
N HIS A 92 0.54 11.57 15.87
CA HIS A 92 -0.15 10.56 16.69
C HIS A 92 0.78 9.87 17.69
N ALA A 93 2.08 9.80 17.39
CA ALA A 93 3.04 9.27 18.35
C ALA A 93 3.28 10.19 19.55
N SER A 94 3.18 11.52 19.37
CA SER A 94 3.69 12.51 20.34
C SER A 94 2.65 13.50 20.89
N LEU A 95 1.53 13.70 20.19
CA LEU A 95 0.46 14.66 20.49
C LEU A 95 0.97 16.09 20.74
N LYS A 96 1.96 16.52 19.94
CA LYS A 96 2.54 17.86 20.00
C LYS A 96 1.98 18.77 18.94
N TYR A 97 1.69 20.01 19.33
CA TYR A 97 1.12 21.03 18.44
C TYR A 97 1.94 21.27 17.17
N TRP A 98 3.27 21.30 17.27
CA TRP A 98 4.11 21.52 16.09
C TRP A 98 4.09 20.34 15.11
N MET A 99 3.86 19.11 15.59
CA MET A 99 3.64 17.94 14.73
C MET A 99 2.21 17.90 14.19
N GLN A 100 1.22 18.37 14.96
CA GLN A 100 -0.14 18.59 14.47
C GLN A 100 -0.14 19.56 13.27
N LEU A 101 0.57 20.69 13.39
CA LEU A 101 0.75 21.63 12.28
C LEU A 101 1.43 20.97 11.08
N ALA A 102 2.45 20.14 11.31
CA ALA A 102 3.13 19.43 10.24
C ALA A 102 2.16 18.48 9.50
N ASP A 103 1.33 17.74 10.23
CA ASP A 103 0.35 16.83 9.67
C ASP A 103 -0.69 17.60 8.84
N GLU A 104 -1.46 18.45 9.50
CA GLU A 104 -2.59 19.14 8.90
C GLU A 104 -2.18 20.09 7.76
N LEU A 105 -1.09 20.86 7.91
CA LEU A 105 -0.66 21.78 6.85
C LEU A 105 -0.04 21.04 5.66
N SER A 106 0.62 19.90 5.87
CA SER A 106 1.15 19.10 4.76
C SER A 106 0.04 18.58 3.83
N MET A 107 -1.15 18.30 4.36
CA MET A 107 -2.34 17.96 3.57
C MET A 107 -2.73 19.12 2.64
N ILE A 108 -2.79 20.34 3.19
CA ILE A 108 -3.12 21.56 2.43
C ILE A 108 -2.11 21.80 1.30
N TYR A 109 -0.80 21.75 1.60
CA TYR A 109 0.25 21.99 0.62
C TYR A 109 0.27 20.93 -0.48
N THR A 110 0.04 19.66 -0.12
CA THR A 110 -0.04 18.57 -1.11
C THR A 110 -1.22 18.78 -2.05
N THR A 111 -2.38 19.23 -1.55
CA THR A 111 -3.53 19.58 -2.40
C THR A 111 -3.23 20.76 -3.32
N PHE A 112 -2.46 21.76 -2.86
CA PHE A 112 -2.00 22.85 -3.72
C PHE A 112 -1.11 22.38 -4.88
N PHE A 113 -0.24 21.39 -4.67
CA PHE A 113 0.51 20.79 -5.78
C PHE A 113 -0.41 20.13 -6.80
N MET A 114 -1.48 19.49 -6.35
CA MET A 114 -2.47 18.86 -7.23
C MET A 114 -3.37 19.87 -7.95
N LEU A 115 -3.70 20.99 -7.30
CA LEU A 115 -4.37 22.13 -7.94
C LEU A 115 -3.49 22.74 -9.03
N TYR A 116 -2.19 22.94 -8.74
CA TYR A 116 -1.23 23.39 -9.75
C TYR A 116 -1.15 22.39 -10.91
N ALA A 117 -0.94 21.10 -10.62
CA ALA A 117 -0.91 20.05 -11.63
C ALA A 117 -2.17 20.05 -12.51
N THR A 118 -3.32 20.39 -11.91
CA THR A 118 -4.63 20.45 -12.55
C THR A 118 -4.78 21.63 -13.49
N PHE A 119 -4.58 22.84 -12.97
CA PHE A 119 -4.89 24.08 -13.69
C PHE A 119 -3.73 24.65 -14.51
N ALA A 120 -2.48 24.26 -14.23
CA ALA A 120 -1.32 24.69 -15.00
C ALA A 120 -1.14 23.93 -16.33
N TYR A 121 -1.81 22.78 -16.50
CA TYR A 121 -1.66 21.94 -17.69
C TYR A 121 -2.09 22.69 -18.96
N ASP A 122 -1.22 22.69 -19.96
CA ASP A 122 -1.50 23.28 -21.28
C ASP A 122 -1.88 24.78 -21.21
N ARG A 123 -1.23 25.50 -20.28
CA ARG A 123 -1.37 26.96 -20.09
C ARG A 123 -0.06 27.69 -20.33
N SER A 124 -0.16 28.97 -20.69
CA SER A 124 1.00 29.83 -20.96
C SER A 124 1.92 29.97 -19.73
N PRO A 125 3.23 30.19 -19.91
CA PRO A 125 4.16 30.38 -18.80
C PRO A 125 3.74 31.50 -17.83
N ILE A 126 3.18 32.59 -18.37
CA ILE A 126 2.67 33.71 -17.57
C ILE A 126 1.52 33.26 -16.68
N PHE A 127 0.54 32.53 -17.23
CA PHE A 127 -0.58 32.02 -16.45
C PHE A 127 -0.10 31.07 -15.35
N ARG A 128 0.84 30.17 -15.67
CA ARG A 128 1.42 29.24 -14.69
C ARG A 128 2.14 29.96 -13.56
N PHE A 129 2.87 31.03 -13.87
CA PHE A 129 3.54 31.87 -12.88
C PHE A 129 2.54 32.59 -11.96
N LEU A 130 1.52 33.23 -12.54
CA LEU A 130 0.47 33.91 -11.77
C LEU A 130 -0.32 32.92 -10.90
N LEU A 131 -0.63 31.74 -11.43
CA LEU A 131 -1.26 30.66 -10.66
C LEU A 131 -0.39 30.25 -9.47
N SER A 132 0.92 30.05 -9.66
CA SER A 132 1.83 29.73 -8.55
C SER A 132 1.82 30.79 -7.45
N ILE A 133 1.84 32.08 -7.82
CA ILE A 133 1.76 33.18 -6.85
C ILE A 133 0.43 33.13 -6.10
N GLY A 134 -0.69 32.96 -6.82
CA GLY A 134 -2.02 32.88 -6.22
C GLY A 134 -2.14 31.73 -5.23
N LEU A 135 -1.74 30.51 -5.63
CA LEU A 135 -1.78 29.33 -4.77
C LEU A 135 -0.86 29.49 -3.55
N ALA A 136 0.34 30.06 -3.72
CA ALA A 136 1.25 30.31 -2.61
C ALA A 136 0.69 31.34 -1.61
N ALA A 137 0.06 32.42 -2.10
CA ALA A 137 -0.59 33.40 -1.26
C ALA A 137 -1.78 32.81 -0.49
N THR A 138 -2.60 31.96 -1.13
CA THR A 138 -3.70 31.26 -0.45
C THR A 138 -3.17 30.26 0.58
N ALA A 139 -2.13 29.49 0.26
CA ALA A 139 -1.51 28.56 1.20
C ALA A 139 -0.95 29.29 2.43
N TRP A 140 -0.28 30.43 2.22
CA TRP A 140 0.20 31.28 3.31
C TRP A 140 -0.95 31.81 4.17
N TYR A 141 -2.03 32.31 3.53
CA TYR A 141 -3.20 32.81 4.26
C TYR A 141 -3.85 31.74 5.13
N ILE A 142 -4.10 30.55 4.58
CA ILE A 142 -4.68 29.42 5.34
C ILE A 142 -3.76 29.07 6.52
N THR A 143 -2.45 29.02 6.28
CA THR A 143 -1.45 28.68 7.31
C THR A 143 -1.42 29.71 8.43
N ALA A 144 -1.31 30.99 8.09
CA ALA A 144 -1.28 32.09 9.05
C ALA A 144 -2.57 32.13 9.88
N ARG A 145 -3.72 32.04 9.21
CA ARG A 145 -5.01 32.03 9.87
C ARG A 145 -5.16 30.83 10.80
N TYR A 146 -4.77 29.64 10.35
CA TYR A 146 -4.85 28.43 11.16
C TYR A 146 -3.94 28.46 12.38
N TYR A 147 -2.71 28.96 12.20
CA TYR A 147 -1.75 29.14 13.30
C TYR A 147 -2.25 30.12 14.37
N GLU A 148 -2.89 31.21 13.94
CA GLU A 148 -3.48 32.21 14.84
C GLU A 148 -4.71 31.69 15.57
N THR A 149 -5.69 31.12 14.85
CA THR A 149 -6.94 30.64 15.46
C THR A 149 -6.77 29.38 16.27
N LYS A 150 -5.87 28.49 15.84
CA LYS A 150 -5.76 27.11 16.32
C LYS A 150 -7.07 26.33 16.18
N ASP A 151 -7.94 26.74 15.26
CA ASP A 151 -9.27 26.17 15.04
C ASP A 151 -9.21 25.04 14.00
N PRO A 152 -9.32 23.76 14.41
CA PRO A 152 -9.21 22.64 13.48
C PRO A 152 -10.36 22.58 12.47
N GLN A 153 -11.52 23.15 12.80
CA GLN A 153 -12.66 23.16 11.87
C GLN A 153 -12.35 24.02 10.65
N PHE A 154 -11.70 25.16 10.83
CA PHE A 154 -11.25 26.01 9.72
C PHE A 154 -10.32 25.25 8.78
N HIS A 155 -9.39 24.46 9.31
CA HIS A 155 -8.50 23.62 8.50
C HIS A 155 -9.31 22.57 7.72
N GLN A 156 -10.22 21.86 8.38
CA GLN A 156 -11.03 20.82 7.77
C GLN A 156 -11.89 21.37 6.62
N ASP A 157 -12.53 22.52 6.82
CA ASP A 157 -13.34 23.18 5.80
C ASP A 157 -12.50 23.61 4.60
N ALA A 158 -11.34 24.23 4.85
CA ALA A 158 -10.41 24.62 3.80
C ALA A 158 -9.93 23.40 2.99
N TYR A 159 -9.53 22.33 3.67
CA TYR A 159 -9.09 21.09 3.04
C TYR A 159 -10.22 20.44 2.22
N ALA A 160 -11.45 20.40 2.74
CA ALA A 160 -12.61 19.86 2.04
C ALA A 160 -12.92 20.64 0.76
N VAL A 161 -12.92 21.98 0.81
CA VAL A 161 -13.15 22.83 -0.36
C VAL A 161 -12.07 22.64 -1.42
N LEU A 162 -10.79 22.64 -1.03
CA LEU A 162 -9.67 22.43 -1.95
C LEU A 162 -9.75 21.05 -2.61
N THR A 163 -10.04 20.00 -1.83
CA THR A 163 -10.16 18.62 -2.30
C THR A 163 -11.35 18.45 -3.26
N ALA A 164 -12.52 18.98 -2.91
CA ALA A 164 -13.68 18.96 -3.78
C ALA A 164 -13.39 19.69 -5.10
N THR A 165 -12.77 20.87 -5.03
CA THR A 165 -12.40 21.67 -6.19
C THR A 165 -11.53 20.85 -7.15
N VAL A 166 -10.48 20.21 -6.63
CA VAL A 166 -9.54 19.47 -7.48
C VAL A 166 -10.19 18.20 -8.05
N VAL A 167 -10.99 17.48 -7.27
CA VAL A 167 -11.66 16.25 -7.72
C VAL A 167 -12.69 16.54 -8.81
N PHE A 168 -13.62 17.48 -8.57
CA PHE A 168 -14.66 17.82 -9.55
C PHE A 168 -14.06 18.44 -10.81
N SER A 169 -13.01 19.26 -10.68
CA SER A 169 -12.29 19.79 -11.85
C SER A 169 -11.67 18.68 -12.68
N ASN A 170 -11.14 17.63 -12.05
CA ASN A 170 -10.57 16.49 -12.76
C ASN A 170 -11.65 15.61 -13.42
N MET A 171 -12.82 15.43 -12.80
CA MET A 171 -13.95 14.75 -13.45
C MET A 171 -14.42 15.52 -14.67
N TRP A 172 -14.50 16.84 -14.56
CA TRP A 172 -14.83 17.71 -15.69
C TRP A 172 -13.78 17.61 -16.81
N ILE A 173 -12.48 17.67 -16.49
CA ILE A 173 -11.42 17.49 -17.48
C ILE A 173 -11.51 16.12 -18.16
N MET A 174 -11.78 15.07 -17.39
CA MET A 174 -11.90 13.71 -17.88
C MET A 174 -13.05 13.60 -18.91
N GLU A 175 -14.23 14.15 -18.60
CA GLU A 175 -15.38 14.09 -19.50
C GLU A 175 -15.29 15.05 -20.69
N TYR A 176 -14.80 16.27 -20.49
CA TYR A 176 -14.86 17.32 -21.51
C TYR A 176 -13.58 17.50 -22.32
N ARG A 177 -12.43 16.97 -21.85
CA ARG A 177 -11.16 17.02 -22.60
C ARG A 177 -10.67 15.63 -22.98
N VAL A 178 -10.63 14.69 -22.03
CA VAL A 178 -10.06 13.36 -22.30
C VAL A 178 -10.97 12.51 -23.18
N ARG A 179 -12.26 12.37 -22.85
CA ARG A 179 -13.19 11.54 -23.65
C ARG A 179 -13.22 11.94 -25.14
N PRO A 180 -13.40 13.22 -25.53
CA PRO A 180 -13.42 13.60 -26.94
C PRO A 180 -12.10 13.30 -27.67
N GLN A 181 -10.96 13.46 -26.99
CA GLN A 181 -9.65 13.13 -27.55
C GLN A 181 -9.50 11.63 -27.79
N LEU A 182 -9.91 10.80 -26.82
CA LEU A 182 -9.88 9.34 -26.96
C LEU A 182 -10.80 8.87 -28.10
N GLU A 183 -12.02 9.39 -28.18
CA GLU A 183 -12.96 9.06 -29.26
C GLU A 183 -12.43 9.49 -30.64
N THR A 184 -11.79 10.65 -30.73
CA THR A 184 -11.20 11.13 -31.99
C THR A 184 -10.07 10.20 -32.44
N ARG A 185 -9.19 9.80 -31.51
CA ARG A 185 -8.09 8.87 -31.80
C ARG A 185 -8.59 7.47 -32.19
N GLU A 186 -9.60 6.95 -31.51
CA GLU A 186 -10.24 5.67 -31.83
C GLU A 186 -10.84 5.69 -33.24
N ARG A 187 -11.51 6.79 -33.64
CA ARG A 187 -12.04 6.95 -35.02
C ARG A 187 -10.93 6.99 -36.06
N ILE A 188 -9.82 7.69 -35.79
CA ILE A 188 -8.67 7.81 -36.72
C ILE A 188 -7.93 6.47 -36.85
N ALA A 189 -7.84 5.68 -35.78
CA ALA A 189 -7.11 4.41 -35.76
C ALA A 189 -7.86 3.23 -36.40
N THR A 190 -8.99 3.47 -37.06
CA THR A 190 -9.84 2.46 -37.71
C THR A 190 -9.02 1.50 -38.58
N GLY A 191 -8.91 0.24 -38.13
CA GLY A 191 -8.20 -0.85 -38.82
C GLY A 191 -7.03 -1.48 -38.05
N ARG A 192 -6.60 -0.92 -36.91
CA ARG A 192 -5.64 -1.58 -36.00
C ARG A 192 -6.39 -2.40 -34.95
N ALA A 193 -6.14 -3.71 -34.92
CA ALA A 193 -6.80 -4.65 -33.99
C ALA A 193 -6.53 -4.36 -32.51
N ASP A 194 -5.48 -3.58 -32.19
CA ASP A 194 -5.00 -3.34 -30.83
C ASP A 194 -5.36 -1.96 -30.25
N THR A 195 -6.17 -1.13 -30.93
CA THR A 195 -6.53 0.19 -30.40
C THR A 195 -7.47 0.06 -29.19
N PRO A 196 -7.12 0.62 -28.00
CA PRO A 196 -7.97 0.54 -26.83
C PRO A 196 -9.28 1.28 -27.04
N SER A 197 -10.41 0.66 -26.67
CA SER A 197 -11.71 1.32 -26.74
C SER A 197 -11.77 2.52 -25.78
N SER A 198 -12.20 3.67 -26.29
CA SER A 198 -12.40 4.87 -25.48
C SER A 198 -13.38 4.61 -24.33
N ASN A 199 -14.47 3.89 -24.61
CA ASN A 199 -15.48 3.51 -23.61
C ASN A 199 -14.91 2.58 -22.52
N ALA A 200 -14.04 1.64 -22.88
CA ALA A 200 -13.39 0.77 -21.90
C ALA A 200 -12.48 1.59 -20.97
N THR A 201 -11.68 2.50 -21.55
CA THR A 201 -10.79 3.41 -20.81
C THR A 201 -11.57 4.30 -19.84
N MET A 202 -12.63 4.97 -20.33
CA MET A 202 -13.48 5.83 -19.51
C MET A 202 -14.19 5.05 -18.40
N THR A 203 -14.66 3.84 -18.69
CA THR A 203 -15.28 2.96 -17.69
C THR A 203 -14.29 2.61 -16.58
N GLN A 204 -13.03 2.31 -16.91
CA GLN A 204 -12.00 2.03 -15.91
C GLN A 204 -11.66 3.28 -15.08
N MET A 205 -11.54 4.45 -15.69
CA MET A 205 -11.33 5.70 -14.96
C MET A 205 -12.49 6.00 -13.99
N TRP A 206 -13.74 5.83 -14.42
CA TRP A 206 -14.90 6.00 -13.54
C TRP A 206 -14.95 4.98 -12.40
N LYS A 207 -14.54 3.73 -12.64
CA LYS A 207 -14.37 2.75 -11.56
C LYS A 207 -13.32 3.19 -10.56
N MET A 208 -12.18 3.74 -11.01
CA MET A 208 -11.17 4.29 -10.10
C MET A 208 -11.71 5.47 -9.28
N VAL A 209 -12.45 6.38 -9.92
CA VAL A 209 -13.10 7.52 -9.26
C VAL A 209 -14.11 7.04 -8.21
N ALA A 210 -15.00 6.13 -8.58
CA ALA A 210 -16.00 5.58 -7.68
C ALA A 210 -15.33 4.86 -6.49
N THR A 211 -14.34 4.00 -6.77
CA THR A 211 -13.59 3.30 -5.71
C THR A 211 -12.91 4.30 -4.77
N GLY A 212 -12.14 5.25 -5.31
CA GLY A 212 -11.42 6.24 -4.52
C GLY A 212 -12.36 7.12 -3.67
N LEU A 213 -13.47 7.60 -4.25
CA LEU A 213 -14.45 8.39 -3.52
C LEU A 213 -15.18 7.60 -2.45
N THR A 214 -15.63 6.38 -2.75
CA THR A 214 -16.30 5.53 -1.76
C THR A 214 -15.36 5.21 -0.61
N THR A 215 -14.10 4.89 -0.89
CA THR A 215 -13.11 4.64 0.17
C THR A 215 -12.84 5.89 1.01
N PHE A 216 -12.67 7.06 0.37
CA PHE A 216 -12.40 8.32 1.08
C PHE A 216 -13.59 8.79 1.92
N LEU A 217 -14.79 8.84 1.33
CA LEU A 217 -16.01 9.28 2.02
C LEU A 217 -16.48 8.25 3.06
N GLY A 218 -16.27 6.96 2.81
CA GLY A 218 -16.50 5.92 3.80
C GLY A 218 -15.60 6.09 5.04
N ALA A 219 -14.31 6.33 4.82
CA ALA A 219 -13.37 6.69 5.89
C ALA A 219 -13.80 7.96 6.63
N TRP A 220 -14.22 9.01 5.90
CA TRP A 220 -14.73 10.24 6.50
C TRP A 220 -15.96 9.98 7.39
N GLY A 221 -16.87 9.12 6.94
CA GLY A 221 -18.03 8.71 7.72
C GLY A 221 -17.64 7.97 9.01
N ILE A 222 -16.71 7.01 8.92
CA ILE A 222 -16.20 6.26 10.08
C ILE A 222 -15.54 7.21 11.09
N TRP A 223 -14.71 8.15 10.61
CA TRP A 223 -14.08 9.15 11.46
C TRP A 223 -15.09 10.05 12.20
N ASN A 224 -16.16 10.48 11.52
CA ASN A 224 -17.21 11.25 12.18
C ASN A 224 -17.93 10.44 13.26
N LEU A 225 -18.21 9.15 13.00
CA LEU A 225 -18.79 8.28 14.01
C LEU A 225 -17.87 8.12 15.23
N ASP A 226 -16.57 8.01 15.00
CA ASP A 226 -15.53 7.93 16.05
C ASP A 226 -15.53 9.17 16.94
N ASN A 227 -15.61 10.37 16.34
CA ASN A 227 -15.68 11.63 17.07
C ASN A 227 -16.99 11.81 17.85
N ILE A 228 -18.14 11.52 17.22
CA ILE A 228 -19.47 11.77 17.81
C ILE A 228 -19.76 10.78 18.95
N TYR A 229 -19.42 9.50 18.77
CA TYR A 229 -19.76 8.43 19.70
C TYR A 229 -18.56 7.93 20.51
N CYS A 230 -17.53 8.76 20.68
CA CYS A 230 -16.26 8.33 21.25
C CYS A 230 -16.40 7.66 22.63
N SER A 231 -17.23 8.20 23.53
CA SER A 231 -17.43 7.63 24.87
C SER A 231 -18.02 6.21 24.81
N THR A 232 -19.01 6.00 23.94
CA THR A 232 -19.65 4.70 23.69
C THR A 232 -18.66 3.72 23.07
N ILE A 233 -17.93 4.14 22.02
CA ILE A 233 -16.97 3.30 21.31
C ILE A 233 -15.80 2.90 22.24
N THR A 234 -15.34 3.80 23.09
CA THR A 234 -14.31 3.52 24.11
C THR A 234 -14.77 2.46 25.12
N SER A 235 -16.02 2.55 25.58
CA SER A 235 -16.60 1.52 26.46
C SER A 235 -16.65 0.14 25.79
N TRP A 236 -17.00 0.10 24.50
CA TRP A 236 -17.00 -1.13 23.72
C TRP A 236 -15.59 -1.70 23.53
N ARG A 237 -14.59 -0.86 23.22
CA ARG A 237 -13.18 -1.27 23.12
C ARG A 237 -12.66 -1.89 24.41
N ARG A 238 -12.94 -1.25 25.55
CA ARG A 238 -12.59 -1.77 26.88
C ARG A 238 -13.33 -3.06 27.24
N SER A 239 -14.46 -3.37 26.60
CA SER A 239 -15.17 -4.64 26.79
C SER A 239 -14.61 -5.75 25.88
N MET A 240 -14.24 -5.40 24.65
CA MET A 240 -13.70 -6.34 23.64
C MET A 240 -12.24 -6.73 23.90
N GLN A 241 -11.45 -5.83 24.48
CA GLN A 241 -10.01 -5.96 24.72
C GLN A 241 -9.17 -6.10 23.44
N LEU A 242 -7.85 -5.92 23.58
CA LEU A 242 -6.92 -6.10 22.46
C LEU A 242 -6.74 -7.60 22.15
N PRO A 243 -6.47 -7.99 20.90
CA PRO A 243 -6.35 -7.14 19.71
C PRO A 243 -7.69 -6.83 19.03
N TRP A 244 -8.80 -7.42 19.50
CA TRP A 244 -10.10 -7.36 18.81
C TRP A 244 -10.70 -5.95 18.76
N ALA A 245 -10.44 -5.15 19.79
CA ALA A 245 -10.88 -3.76 19.90
C ALA A 245 -10.30 -2.84 18.81
N VAL A 246 -9.20 -3.21 18.14
CA VAL A 246 -8.56 -2.41 17.08
C VAL A 246 -9.52 -2.12 15.92
N VAL A 247 -10.50 -2.99 15.66
CA VAL A 247 -11.50 -2.77 14.61
C VAL A 247 -12.37 -1.53 14.87
N LEU A 248 -12.47 -1.09 16.12
CA LEU A 248 -13.24 0.07 16.54
C LEU A 248 -12.43 1.37 16.56
N GLU A 249 -11.14 1.34 16.18
CA GLU A 249 -10.30 2.53 16.07
C GLU A 249 -10.66 3.30 14.79
N GLY A 250 -11.73 4.12 14.85
CA GLY A 250 -12.31 4.75 13.67
C GLY A 250 -11.37 5.73 12.97
N HIS A 251 -10.60 6.51 13.73
CA HIS A 251 -9.59 7.39 13.14
C HIS A 251 -8.45 6.63 12.43
N ALA A 252 -8.09 5.43 12.91
CA ALA A 252 -7.09 4.59 12.24
C ALA A 252 -7.60 4.10 10.87
N TRP A 253 -8.89 3.75 10.77
CA TRP A 253 -9.54 3.44 9.47
C TRP A 253 -9.59 4.66 8.54
N TRP A 254 -9.68 5.86 9.10
CA TRP A 254 -9.59 7.08 8.33
C TRP A 254 -8.25 7.24 7.63
N HIS A 255 -7.13 7.00 8.31
CA HIS A 255 -5.80 7.02 7.67
C HIS A 255 -5.72 6.03 6.52
N LEU A 256 -6.19 4.79 6.74
CA LEU A 256 -6.16 3.77 5.71
C LEU A 256 -7.02 4.17 4.50
N GLY A 257 -8.27 4.57 4.71
CA GLY A 257 -9.18 4.88 3.62
C GLY A 257 -8.81 6.15 2.86
N THR A 258 -8.42 7.22 3.57
CA THR A 258 -7.97 8.46 2.91
C THR A 258 -6.62 8.28 2.23
N GLY A 259 -5.71 7.50 2.81
CA GLY A 259 -4.44 7.13 2.19
C GLY A 259 -4.64 6.38 0.87
N ILE A 260 -5.54 5.39 0.83
CA ILE A 260 -5.91 4.69 -0.41
C ILE A 260 -6.58 5.68 -1.38
N GLY A 261 -7.58 6.44 -0.93
CA GLY A 261 -8.32 7.37 -1.79
C GLY A 261 -7.43 8.41 -2.45
N ALA A 262 -6.50 9.01 -1.70
CA ALA A 262 -5.53 9.97 -2.21
C ALA A 262 -4.52 9.32 -3.17
N TYR A 263 -4.08 8.08 -2.92
CA TYR A 263 -3.25 7.33 -3.86
C TYR A 263 -3.98 7.09 -5.19
N TYR A 264 -5.24 6.61 -5.13
CA TYR A 264 -6.08 6.44 -6.32
C TYR A 264 -6.25 7.75 -7.09
N TYR A 265 -6.46 8.86 -6.37
CA TYR A 265 -6.59 10.18 -6.97
C TYR A 265 -5.32 10.61 -7.73
N ILE A 266 -4.12 10.48 -7.12
CA ILE A 266 -2.86 10.85 -7.78
C ILE A 266 -2.62 9.96 -9.02
N VAL A 267 -2.85 8.65 -8.91
CA VAL A 267 -2.70 7.71 -10.04
C VAL A 267 -3.72 8.02 -11.15
N TRP A 268 -4.97 8.30 -10.80
CA TRP A 268 -5.99 8.72 -11.76
C TRP A 268 -5.62 10.03 -12.46
N ARG A 269 -5.07 11.01 -11.73
CA ARG A 269 -4.59 12.25 -12.33
C ARG A 269 -3.41 12.01 -13.28
N ILE A 270 -2.49 11.12 -12.95
CA ILE A 270 -1.42 10.70 -13.85
C ILE A 270 -2.04 10.13 -15.13
N TRP A 271 -3.04 9.24 -15.00
CA TRP A 271 -3.72 8.68 -16.17
C TRP A 271 -4.34 9.76 -17.06
N ILE A 272 -5.10 10.70 -16.48
CA ILE A 272 -5.66 11.85 -17.21
C ILE A 272 -4.56 12.59 -17.96
N HIS A 273 -3.43 12.87 -17.29
CA HIS A 273 -2.31 13.57 -17.91
C HIS A 273 -1.71 12.81 -19.10
N ARG A 274 -1.61 11.47 -19.00
CA ARG A 274 -1.14 10.61 -20.10
C ARG A 274 -2.10 10.61 -21.29
N CYS A 275 -3.40 10.52 -21.04
CA CYS A 275 -4.40 10.59 -22.11
C CYS A 275 -4.39 11.97 -22.79
N LEU A 276 -4.27 13.06 -22.03
CA LEU A 276 -4.16 14.40 -22.59
C LEU A 276 -2.89 14.57 -23.45
N ALA A 277 -1.81 13.85 -23.12
CA ALA A 277 -0.56 13.83 -23.89
C ALA A 277 -0.59 12.89 -25.11
N GLY A 278 -1.62 12.04 -25.26
CA GLY A 278 -1.68 11.06 -26.35
C GLY A 278 -0.85 9.81 -26.11
N GLU A 279 -0.58 9.49 -24.86
CA GLU A 279 0.25 8.36 -24.47
C GLU A 279 -0.48 7.35 -23.56
N GLU A 280 -1.78 7.20 -23.78
CA GLU A 280 -2.68 6.28 -23.06
C GLU A 280 -2.25 4.81 -23.14
N ASP A 281 -1.77 4.34 -24.29
CA ASP A 281 -1.39 2.94 -24.53
C ASP A 281 -0.28 2.49 -23.56
N LYS A 282 0.70 3.39 -23.33
CA LYS A 282 1.82 3.14 -22.41
C LYS A 282 1.32 2.96 -20.97
N PHE A 283 0.29 3.71 -20.56
CA PHE A 283 -0.24 3.66 -19.20
C PHE A 283 -1.10 2.40 -18.96
N GLN A 284 -1.88 1.97 -19.95
CA GLN A 284 -2.68 0.74 -19.83
C GLN A 284 -1.83 -0.52 -19.75
N LEU A 285 -0.75 -0.60 -20.54
CA LEU A 285 0.26 -1.68 -20.44
C LEU A 285 0.84 -1.73 -19.02
N LEU A 286 1.25 -0.59 -18.48
CA LEU A 286 1.76 -0.46 -17.11
C LEU A 286 0.77 -0.89 -16.02
N LEU A 287 -0.49 -0.44 -16.08
CA LEU A 287 -1.53 -0.83 -15.13
C LEU A 287 -1.75 -2.35 -15.14
N ARG A 288 -1.90 -2.94 -16.32
CA ARG A 288 -2.15 -4.38 -16.49
C ARG A 288 -0.99 -5.25 -16.01
N GLU A 289 0.23 -4.77 -16.21
CA GLU A 289 1.44 -5.47 -15.83
C GLU A 289 1.72 -5.40 -14.32
N VAL A 290 1.42 -4.24 -13.71
CA VAL A 290 1.48 -4.04 -12.25
C VAL A 290 0.39 -4.84 -11.53
N GLU A 291 -0.81 -4.96 -12.10
CA GLU A 291 -1.95 -5.59 -11.43
C GLU A 291 -1.99 -7.11 -11.61
N THR A 292 -1.67 -7.66 -12.78
CA THR A 292 -2.00 -9.07 -13.07
C THR A 292 -0.78 -9.96 -13.26
N GLN A 293 0.19 -9.54 -14.09
CA GLN A 293 1.33 -10.40 -14.41
C GLN A 293 2.41 -10.38 -13.31
N ALA A 294 2.72 -9.22 -12.75
CA ALA A 294 3.70 -9.13 -11.67
C ALA A 294 3.25 -9.87 -10.40
N ILE A 295 1.97 -9.73 -10.00
CA ILE A 295 1.44 -10.39 -8.79
C ILE A 295 1.38 -11.90 -8.98
N ALA A 296 0.85 -12.39 -10.10
CA ALA A 296 0.76 -13.83 -10.36
C ALA A 296 2.13 -14.49 -10.45
N ALA A 297 3.10 -13.87 -11.14
CA ALA A 297 4.47 -14.37 -11.22
C ALA A 297 5.14 -14.39 -9.83
N GLN A 298 4.97 -13.33 -9.03
CA GLN A 298 5.55 -13.25 -7.69
C GLN A 298 4.96 -14.30 -6.74
N GLN A 299 3.65 -14.56 -6.82
CA GLN A 299 2.99 -15.61 -6.05
C GLN A 299 3.51 -17.00 -6.40
N GLN A 300 3.67 -17.31 -7.70
CA GLN A 300 4.22 -18.59 -8.14
C GLN A 300 5.68 -18.78 -7.70
N ILE A 301 6.51 -17.74 -7.80
CA ILE A 301 7.90 -17.75 -7.32
C ILE A 301 7.95 -18.05 -5.81
N SER A 302 7.10 -17.38 -5.02
CA SER A 302 7.03 -17.59 -3.56
C SER A 302 6.64 -19.03 -3.19
N LEU A 303 5.65 -19.59 -3.90
CA LEU A 303 5.20 -20.97 -3.70
C LEU A 303 6.33 -21.97 -3.99
N VAL A 304 7.01 -21.82 -5.14
CA VAL A 304 8.12 -22.71 -5.54
C VAL A 304 9.29 -22.61 -4.56
N LYS A 305 9.65 -21.40 -4.09
CA LYS A 305 10.68 -21.22 -3.05
C LYS A 305 10.32 -21.95 -1.75
N THR A 306 9.06 -21.87 -1.34
CA THR A 306 8.58 -22.55 -0.13
C THR A 306 8.65 -24.08 -0.27
N GLN A 307 8.26 -24.61 -1.42
CA GLN A 307 8.35 -26.04 -1.73
C GLN A 307 9.81 -26.53 -1.77
N GLN A 308 10.69 -25.77 -2.44
CA GLN A 308 12.11 -26.09 -2.54
C GLN A 308 12.77 -26.12 -1.16
N ALA A 309 12.49 -25.11 -0.31
CA ALA A 309 12.99 -25.08 1.06
C ALA A 309 12.48 -26.27 1.89
N SER A 310 11.25 -26.71 1.68
CA SER A 310 10.70 -27.90 2.34
C SER A 310 11.45 -29.18 1.93
N LYS A 311 11.69 -29.37 0.64
CA LYS A 311 12.38 -30.55 0.11
C LYS A 311 13.86 -30.57 0.46
N GLN A 312 14.52 -29.41 0.49
CA GLN A 312 15.88 -29.28 1.00
C GLN A 312 16.00 -29.67 2.48
N ARG A 313 15.00 -29.33 3.31
CA ARG A 313 14.97 -29.78 4.72
C ARG A 313 14.82 -31.29 4.82
N GLU A 314 13.90 -31.88 4.07
CA GLU A 314 13.67 -33.34 4.02
C GLU A 314 14.94 -34.09 3.62
N MET A 315 15.58 -33.66 2.52
CA MET A 315 16.85 -34.22 2.04
C MET A 315 17.95 -34.11 3.10
N ARG A 316 18.10 -32.95 3.73
CA ARG A 316 19.14 -32.73 4.73
C ARG A 316 18.92 -33.56 5.99
N MET A 317 17.68 -33.75 6.42
CA MET A 317 17.38 -34.66 7.51
C MET A 317 17.76 -36.11 7.15
N ALA A 318 17.35 -36.60 5.97
CA ALA A 318 17.69 -37.96 5.55
C ALA A 318 19.21 -38.18 5.42
N GLN A 319 19.96 -37.17 4.93
CA GLN A 319 21.43 -37.20 4.88
C GLN A 319 22.05 -37.29 6.27
N LEU A 320 21.55 -36.52 7.24
CA LEU A 320 22.03 -36.55 8.62
C LEU A 320 21.71 -37.88 9.29
N THR A 321 20.48 -38.38 9.17
CA THR A 321 20.09 -39.69 9.70
C THR A 321 20.96 -40.81 9.14
N ARG A 322 21.26 -40.77 7.84
CA ARG A 322 22.13 -41.74 7.19
C ARG A 322 23.58 -41.64 7.66
N ALA A 323 24.08 -40.43 7.87
CA ALA A 323 25.42 -40.21 8.43
C ALA A 323 25.53 -40.74 9.87
N GLU A 324 24.50 -40.52 10.71
CA GLU A 324 24.43 -41.08 12.05
C GLU A 324 24.37 -42.61 12.01
N LEU A 325 23.51 -43.19 11.16
CA LEU A 325 23.38 -44.65 11.00
C LEU A 325 24.72 -45.30 10.61
N SER A 326 25.46 -44.69 9.69
CA SER A 326 26.75 -45.22 9.23
C SER A 326 27.89 -45.08 10.27
N SER A 327 27.70 -44.26 11.31
CA SER A 327 28.64 -44.16 12.43
C SER A 327 28.45 -45.27 13.48
N LEU A 328 27.34 -46.01 13.43
CA LEU A 328 27.02 -47.06 14.40
C LEU A 328 27.65 -48.41 14.01
N PRO A 329 27.94 -49.29 15.00
CA PRO A 329 28.32 -50.67 14.73
C PRO A 329 27.26 -51.45 13.93
N LYS A 330 27.70 -52.38 13.08
CA LYS A 330 26.84 -53.11 12.13
C LYS A 330 25.85 -54.09 12.78
N ASP A 331 26.04 -54.40 14.06
CA ASP A 331 25.26 -55.33 14.87
C ASP A 331 24.18 -54.64 15.72
N VAL A 332 24.02 -53.32 15.59
CA VAL A 332 22.99 -52.57 16.31
C VAL A 332 21.61 -52.74 15.66
N ASP A 333 20.61 -53.02 16.47
CA ASP A 333 19.21 -53.09 16.03
C ASP A 333 18.70 -51.72 15.55
N VAL A 334 18.10 -51.70 14.36
CA VAL A 334 17.55 -50.50 13.72
C VAL A 334 16.03 -50.62 13.61
N TYR A 335 15.33 -49.52 13.87
CA TYR A 335 13.87 -49.47 13.79
C TYR A 335 13.39 -48.29 12.94
N GLU A 336 12.39 -48.51 12.08
CA GLU A 336 11.75 -47.50 11.25
C GLU A 336 10.43 -47.04 11.89
N GLY A 337 10.19 -45.73 11.92
CA GLY A 337 8.93 -45.17 12.37
C GLY A 337 7.83 -45.33 11.33
N VAL A 338 6.76 -46.05 11.67
CA VAL A 338 5.54 -46.18 10.88
C VAL A 338 4.37 -45.62 11.69
N GLY A 339 4.08 -44.33 11.49
CA GLY A 339 3.09 -43.60 12.28
C GLY A 339 3.52 -43.43 13.74
N LYS A 340 2.88 -44.16 14.67
CA LYS A 340 3.22 -44.15 16.11
C LYS A 340 4.00 -45.39 16.57
N MET A 341 4.28 -46.33 15.66
CA MET A 341 4.96 -47.59 15.95
C MET A 341 6.35 -47.59 15.34
N PHE A 342 7.25 -48.39 15.91
CA PHE A 342 8.60 -48.59 15.38
C PHE A 342 8.77 -50.07 15.02
N VAL A 343 9.16 -50.36 13.79
CA VAL A 343 9.29 -51.71 13.26
C VAL A 343 10.77 -52.00 13.03
N ALA A 344 11.26 -53.13 13.54
CA ALA A 344 12.65 -53.54 13.35
C ALA A 344 12.92 -53.87 11.87
N LEU A 345 14.06 -53.42 11.35
CA LEU A 345 14.53 -53.72 10.00
C LEU A 345 16.05 -53.82 9.94
N PRO A 346 16.61 -54.57 8.98
CA PRO A 346 18.06 -54.62 8.78
C PRO A 346 18.64 -53.24 8.46
N MET A 347 19.82 -52.94 9.01
CA MET A 347 20.52 -51.67 8.77
C MET A 347 20.76 -51.39 7.27
N SER A 348 21.04 -52.44 6.48
CA SER A 348 21.21 -52.32 5.02
C SER A 348 19.92 -51.90 4.30
N GLU A 349 18.76 -52.32 4.80
CA GLU A 349 17.47 -51.94 4.24
C GLU A 349 17.15 -50.47 4.57
N MET A 350 17.43 -50.04 5.81
CA MET A 350 17.30 -48.64 6.21
C MET A 350 18.21 -47.72 5.38
N ASP A 351 19.49 -48.09 5.20
CA ASP A 351 20.42 -47.29 4.38
C ASP A 351 19.93 -47.18 2.92
N GLY A 352 19.41 -48.27 2.35
CA GLY A 352 18.81 -48.28 1.02
C GLY A 352 17.60 -47.35 0.90
N LYS A 353 16.70 -47.36 1.90
CA LYS A 353 15.54 -46.45 1.95
C LYS A 353 15.96 -44.99 2.06
N LEU A 354 16.88 -44.67 2.97
CA LEU A 354 17.42 -43.31 3.12
C LEU A 354 18.13 -42.84 1.86
N ALA A 355 18.91 -43.71 1.21
CA ALA A 355 19.55 -43.40 -0.07
C ALA A 355 18.53 -43.09 -1.18
N SER A 356 17.42 -43.83 -1.26
CA SER A 356 16.33 -43.52 -2.19
C SER A 356 15.68 -42.18 -1.87
N GLN A 357 15.33 -41.94 -0.60
CA GLN A 357 14.70 -40.68 -0.17
C GLN A 357 15.59 -39.47 -0.47
N ILE A 358 16.90 -39.57 -0.25
CA ILE A 358 17.84 -38.50 -0.59
C ILE A 358 17.83 -38.23 -2.10
N LYS A 359 17.89 -39.30 -2.92
CA LYS A 359 17.92 -39.18 -4.38
C LYS A 359 16.61 -38.59 -4.93
N ASP A 360 15.48 -39.02 -4.39
CA ASP A 360 14.15 -38.52 -4.81
C ASP A 360 14.00 -37.04 -4.44
N ALA A 361 14.35 -36.67 -3.21
CA ALA A 361 14.32 -35.28 -2.75
C ALA A 361 15.31 -34.39 -3.53
N GLU A 362 16.49 -34.89 -3.87
CA GLU A 362 17.48 -34.20 -4.69
C GLU A 362 16.93 -33.91 -6.10
N GLY A 363 16.31 -34.90 -6.74
CA GLY A 363 15.66 -34.72 -8.04
C GLY A 363 14.51 -33.71 -8.01
N GLU A 364 13.70 -33.71 -6.94
CA GLU A 364 12.65 -32.71 -6.74
C GLU A 364 13.23 -31.30 -6.55
N VAL A 365 14.30 -31.16 -5.75
CA VAL A 365 14.98 -29.86 -5.53
C VAL A 365 15.55 -29.31 -6.84
N GLU A 366 16.17 -30.16 -7.66
CA GLU A 366 16.70 -29.76 -8.97
C GLU A 366 15.58 -29.34 -9.92
N GLY A 367 14.48 -30.10 -9.97
CA GLY A 367 13.31 -29.78 -10.78
C GLY A 367 12.65 -28.45 -10.39
N LEU A 368 12.46 -28.23 -9.09
CA LEU A 368 11.96 -26.96 -8.55
C LEU A 368 12.93 -25.81 -8.82
N GLY A 369 14.24 -26.04 -8.73
CA GLY A 369 15.27 -25.05 -9.07
C GLY A 369 15.22 -24.61 -10.53
N LYS A 370 15.06 -25.55 -11.47
CA LYS A 370 14.89 -25.23 -12.90
C LYS A 370 13.61 -24.41 -13.14
N ARG A 371 12.50 -24.81 -12.52
CA ARG A 371 11.22 -24.09 -12.62
C ARG A 371 11.33 -22.68 -12.04
N LEU A 372 12.00 -22.53 -10.89
CA LEU A 372 12.24 -21.24 -10.27
C LEU A 372 13.04 -20.31 -11.19
N ASN A 373 14.14 -20.80 -11.74
CA ASN A 373 14.99 -20.03 -12.65
C ASN A 373 14.21 -19.59 -13.91
N TYR A 374 13.41 -20.48 -14.49
CA TYR A 374 12.52 -20.13 -15.61
C TYR A 374 11.55 -18.99 -15.25
N LEU A 375 10.90 -19.08 -14.09
CA LEU A 375 9.95 -18.05 -13.64
C LEU A 375 10.64 -16.69 -13.40
N GLU A 376 11.84 -16.70 -12.80
CA GLU A 376 12.63 -15.48 -12.55
C GLU A 376 13.14 -14.85 -13.85
N ILE A 377 13.62 -15.66 -14.82
CA ILE A 377 14.02 -15.17 -16.15
C ILE A 377 12.81 -14.63 -16.92
N SER A 378 11.68 -15.33 -16.90
CA SER A 378 10.45 -14.89 -17.57
C SER A 378 9.98 -13.54 -17.00
N GLN A 379 9.97 -13.39 -15.68
CA GLN A 379 9.65 -12.13 -15.01
C GLN A 379 10.60 -11.00 -15.44
N LYS A 380 11.91 -11.27 -15.48
CA LYS A 380 12.92 -10.30 -15.89
C LYS A 380 12.77 -9.91 -17.36
N ASN A 381 12.53 -10.87 -18.24
CA ASN A 381 12.34 -10.63 -19.67
C ASN A 381 11.09 -9.82 -19.95
N SER A 382 9.97 -10.11 -19.26
CA SER A 382 8.77 -9.27 -19.34
C SER A 382 9.12 -7.84 -18.92
N GLN A 383 9.77 -7.65 -17.77
CA GLN A 383 10.21 -6.34 -17.29
C GLN A 383 11.13 -5.58 -18.27
N GLU A 384 12.06 -6.29 -18.91
CA GLU A 384 12.95 -5.70 -19.92
C GLU A 384 12.22 -5.36 -21.22
N GLN A 385 11.26 -6.19 -21.65
CA GLN A 385 10.49 -5.97 -22.85
C GLN A 385 9.58 -4.73 -22.72
N ILE A 386 8.89 -4.56 -21.59
CA ILE A 386 8.19 -3.30 -21.29
C ILE A 386 9.18 -2.13 -21.20
N MET A 387 10.33 -2.26 -20.53
CA MET A 387 11.32 -1.17 -20.51
C MET A 387 11.80 -0.77 -21.92
N ARG A 388 11.99 -1.72 -22.83
CA ARG A 388 12.35 -1.45 -24.24
C ARG A 388 11.22 -0.80 -25.02
N MET A 389 9.97 -1.26 -24.84
CA MET A 389 8.80 -0.61 -25.44
C MET A 389 8.61 0.82 -24.94
N LEU A 390 8.97 1.09 -23.67
CA LEU A 390 8.92 2.43 -23.08
C LEU A 390 10.07 3.34 -23.55
N GLY A 391 11.27 2.79 -23.82
CA GLY A 391 12.45 3.53 -24.27
C GLY A 391 12.54 3.79 -25.78
N GLY A 392 11.78 3.06 -26.61
CA GLY A 392 11.87 3.13 -28.07
C GLY A 392 11.18 4.32 -28.76
N ALA A 393 10.54 5.23 -28.01
CA ALA A 393 9.80 6.36 -28.59
C ALA A 393 10.60 7.69 -28.64
N SER A 394 11.93 7.63 -28.46
CA SER A 394 12.82 8.80 -28.61
C SER A 394 13.92 8.52 -29.64
N ALA A 395 13.53 8.22 -30.88
CA ALA A 395 14.40 8.28 -32.05
C ALA A 395 13.58 8.14 -33.35
N SER A 396 12.86 9.20 -33.71
CA SER A 396 12.53 9.52 -35.11
C SER A 396 12.06 10.96 -35.20
#